data_AF-A0A1Y2HBQ3-F1
#
_entry.id   AF-A0A1Y2HBQ3-F1
#
_cell.length_a   1.000
_cell.length_b   1.000
_cell.length_c   1.000
_cell.angle_alpha   90.00
_cell.angle_beta   90.00
_cell.angle_gamma   90.00
#
_symmetry.space_group_name_H-M   'P 1'
#
loop_
_entity.id
_entity.type
_entity.pdbx_description
1 polymer ?
#
loop_
_entity_poly.entity_id
_entity_poly.type
_entity_poly.pdbx_seq_one_letter_code
_entity_poly.pdbx_strand_id
1 'polypeptide(L)'
;MLLKIPKKTATTLLTQAEEDLETFREVTELDGTDEHQTLHSRSGTSLFAWLSSGNKRAFKVKMLIASIAFAIGCLVCMMLGAPLMSTGLKGHIDWLVTSGNRRYEMQSWLVFSQEAFFADGSIASSRMLKSLRGNVRDIGLEHEKLETISATIYLLFPNSTIYPRNCTLAASCPAASDIPDVGFTRALATMSLEAEADLLTSVVNINCDHLALQFSSQGPATSTSPVDTSTRAYKTWLYGRAVAQDVIQRVQEVNALTLAQVHREVANLISMCVGMFVLTLAVFGAVGYVFYKVAVKRMLNRTEAIIGLMFLIGSEHMRDVPEVGKLIETGGLMLFMKSDDEEATSK
;
A
#
# COMPACT_ATOMS: atom_id res chain seq x y z
N MET A 1 8.04 48.37 -62.91
CA MET A 1 8.03 47.68 -64.22
C MET A 1 7.77 46.20 -63.95
N LEU A 2 6.55 45.73 -64.17
CA LEU A 2 6.15 44.34 -63.99
C LEU A 2 6.54 43.54 -65.25
N LEU A 3 7.44 42.58 -65.09
CA LEU A 3 7.83 41.64 -66.14
C LEU A 3 6.62 40.74 -66.47
N LYS A 4 6.07 40.91 -67.68
CA LYS A 4 5.06 40.03 -68.24
C LYS A 4 5.72 38.70 -68.63
N ILE A 5 5.60 37.70 -67.78
CA ILE A 5 5.91 36.31 -68.14
C ILE A 5 4.86 35.87 -69.20
N PRO A 6 5.26 35.23 -70.30
CA PRO A 6 4.31 34.77 -71.32
C PRO A 6 3.33 33.78 -70.69
N LYS A 7 2.03 34.04 -70.83
CA LYS A 7 0.96 33.21 -70.23
C LYS A 7 1.08 31.73 -70.56
N LYS A 8 1.61 31.37 -71.73
CA LYS A 8 1.83 29.98 -72.15
C LYS A 8 2.91 29.25 -71.36
N THR A 9 3.96 29.96 -70.92
CA THR A 9 5.05 29.39 -70.11
C THR A 9 4.64 29.27 -68.65
N ALA A 10 3.86 30.23 -68.14
CA ALA A 10 3.27 30.14 -66.82
C ALA A 10 2.25 29.00 -66.72
N THR A 11 1.41 28.79 -67.74
CA THR A 11 0.45 27.67 -67.73
C THR A 11 1.14 26.32 -67.88
N THR A 12 2.23 26.22 -68.64
CA THR A 12 2.98 24.95 -68.77
C THR A 12 3.75 24.62 -67.51
N LEU A 13 4.35 25.62 -66.84
CA LEU A 13 4.94 25.43 -65.51
C LEU A 13 3.89 25.11 -64.44
N LEU A 14 2.68 25.70 -64.54
CA LEU A 14 1.60 25.40 -63.61
C LEU A 14 1.05 23.99 -63.82
N THR A 15 0.84 23.57 -65.07
CA THR A 15 0.39 22.20 -65.37
C THR A 15 1.46 21.18 -65.02
N GLN A 16 2.74 21.47 -65.26
CA GLN A 16 3.82 20.56 -64.93
C GLN A 16 4.08 20.49 -63.42
N ALA A 17 3.91 21.61 -62.70
CA ALA A 17 3.94 21.61 -61.24
C ALA A 17 2.70 20.93 -60.62
N GLU A 18 1.52 21.03 -61.25
CA GLU A 18 0.32 20.28 -60.86
C GLU A 18 0.49 18.79 -61.11
N GLU A 19 1.07 18.39 -62.24
CA GLU A 19 1.36 16.99 -62.60
C GLU A 19 2.42 16.40 -61.66
N ASP A 20 3.47 17.16 -61.33
CA ASP A 20 4.49 16.76 -60.33
C ASP A 20 3.90 16.69 -58.91
N LEU A 21 2.93 17.57 -58.56
CA LEU A 21 2.20 17.53 -57.28
C LEU A 21 1.22 16.36 -57.20
N GLU A 22 0.52 16.04 -58.28
CA GLU A 22 -0.35 14.86 -58.38
C GLU A 22 0.48 13.59 -58.30
N THR A 23 1.62 13.53 -58.97
CA THR A 23 2.56 12.39 -58.87
C THR A 23 3.11 12.28 -57.44
N PHE A 24 3.42 13.38 -56.75
CA PHE A 24 3.83 13.37 -55.35
C PHE A 24 2.70 12.92 -54.40
N ARG A 25 1.45 13.32 -54.68
CA ARG A 25 0.27 12.89 -53.93
C ARG A 25 -0.01 11.41 -54.13
N GLU A 26 0.12 10.91 -55.35
CA GLU A 26 -0.05 9.49 -55.68
C GLU A 26 1.04 8.66 -55.00
N VAL A 27 2.30 9.10 -55.01
CA VAL A 27 3.41 8.42 -54.32
C VAL A 27 3.28 8.48 -52.79
N THR A 28 2.69 9.54 -52.22
CA THR A 28 2.41 9.62 -50.77
C THR A 28 1.12 8.90 -50.34
N GLU A 29 0.17 8.65 -51.25
CA GLU A 29 -1.01 7.81 -51.02
C GLU A 29 -0.72 6.31 -51.30
N LEU A 30 0.28 5.97 -52.14
CA LEU A 30 0.66 4.59 -52.47
C LEU A 30 1.41 3.84 -51.36
N ASP A 31 2.03 4.52 -50.40
CA ASP A 31 2.62 3.89 -49.20
C ASP A 31 1.65 3.91 -47.98
N GLY A 32 0.39 4.28 -48.25
CA GLY A 32 -0.73 4.28 -47.33
C GLY A 32 -1.67 3.08 -47.50
N THR A 33 -1.19 1.94 -48.03
CA THR A 33 -1.97 0.70 -48.04
C THR A 33 -2.11 0.15 -46.63
N ASP A 34 -3.14 0.64 -45.93
CA ASP A 34 -3.91 -0.19 -45.03
C ASP A 34 -4.38 -1.42 -45.81
N GLU A 35 -4.06 -2.59 -45.27
CA GLU A 35 -4.46 -3.89 -45.75
C GLU A 35 -5.98 -3.96 -45.96
N HIS A 36 -6.36 -4.07 -47.23
CA HIS A 36 -7.62 -4.68 -47.62
C HIS A 36 -7.62 -6.17 -47.21
N GLN A 37 -8.13 -6.48 -46.02
CA GLN A 37 -8.88 -7.72 -45.82
C GLN A 37 -10.37 -7.39 -45.75
N THR A 38 -10.95 -7.20 -46.93
CA THR A 38 -12.38 -7.39 -47.14
C THR A 38 -12.68 -8.87 -47.21
N LEU A 39 -13.29 -9.43 -46.17
CA LEU A 39 -14.08 -10.65 -46.29
C LEU A 39 -15.37 -10.52 -45.50
N HIS A 40 -16.46 -10.49 -46.26
CA HIS A 40 -17.86 -10.54 -45.90
C HIS A 40 -18.20 -11.08 -44.50
N SER A 41 -18.82 -10.25 -43.67
CA SER A 41 -19.94 -10.70 -42.82
C SER A 41 -20.91 -9.55 -42.56
N ARG A 42 -22.09 -9.71 -43.15
CA ARG A 42 -23.30 -8.92 -42.95
C ARG A 42 -23.87 -9.21 -41.56
N SER A 43 -24.50 -8.20 -40.96
CA SER A 43 -25.35 -8.22 -39.76
C SER A 43 -24.68 -7.87 -38.43
N GLY A 44 -25.11 -6.74 -37.86
CA GLY A 44 -24.71 -6.26 -36.53
C GLY A 44 -24.95 -4.77 -36.41
N THR A 45 -26.19 -4.38 -36.15
CA THR A 45 -26.61 -3.02 -35.79
C THR A 45 -25.69 -2.39 -34.73
N SER A 46 -24.83 -1.45 -35.13
CA SER A 46 -24.08 -0.62 -34.19
C SER A 46 -24.64 0.79 -34.16
N LEU A 47 -25.22 1.16 -33.01
CA LEU A 47 -25.65 2.51 -32.60
C LEU A 47 -24.55 3.60 -32.70
N PHE A 48 -23.36 3.29 -33.20
CA PHE A 48 -22.18 4.15 -33.25
C PHE A 48 -21.94 4.88 -34.59
N ALA A 49 -22.78 4.66 -35.61
CA ALA A 49 -22.58 5.25 -36.93
C ALA A 49 -22.81 6.78 -36.99
N TRP A 50 -23.37 7.40 -35.96
CA TRP A 50 -23.73 8.83 -35.96
C TRP A 50 -22.58 9.79 -35.59
N LEU A 51 -21.42 9.30 -35.13
CA LEU A 51 -20.28 10.14 -34.72
C LEU A 51 -19.22 10.33 -35.82
N SER A 52 -19.45 9.86 -37.04
CA SER A 52 -18.44 9.77 -38.10
C SER A 52 -18.68 10.73 -39.27
N SER A 53 -18.75 12.03 -39.02
CA SER A 53 -18.50 13.00 -40.09
C SER A 53 -17.95 14.30 -39.52
N GLY A 54 -16.73 14.65 -39.91
CA GLY A 54 -16.24 16.02 -39.79
C GLY A 54 -15.27 16.38 -38.66
N ASN A 55 -14.59 15.45 -37.97
CA ASN A 55 -13.34 15.80 -37.28
C ASN A 55 -12.52 14.60 -36.75
N LYS A 56 -12.13 13.65 -37.63
CA LYS A 56 -11.39 12.43 -37.23
C LYS A 56 -10.09 12.72 -36.45
N ARG A 57 -9.43 13.88 -36.67
CA ARG A 57 -8.26 14.32 -35.88
C ARG A 57 -8.63 14.82 -34.48
N ALA A 58 -9.62 15.69 -34.36
CA ALA A 58 -10.03 16.21 -33.06
C ALA A 58 -10.64 15.12 -32.16
N PHE A 59 -11.34 14.15 -32.75
CA PHE A 59 -11.85 12.99 -32.03
C PHE A 59 -10.72 12.12 -31.46
N LYS A 60 -9.69 11.80 -32.28
CA LYS A 60 -8.51 11.03 -31.82
C LYS A 60 -7.77 11.74 -30.68
N VAL A 61 -7.59 13.06 -30.74
CA VAL A 61 -6.92 13.84 -29.68
C VAL A 61 -7.76 13.88 -28.40
N LYS A 62 -9.08 14.09 -28.49
CA LYS A 62 -9.98 14.06 -27.32
C LYS A 62 -10.01 12.68 -26.65
N MET A 63 -9.98 11.60 -27.44
CA MET A 63 -9.90 10.22 -26.93
C MET A 63 -8.57 9.96 -26.18
N LEU A 64 -7.46 10.50 -26.71
CA LEU A 64 -6.14 10.39 -26.10
C LEU A 64 -6.07 11.13 -24.75
N ILE A 65 -6.59 12.37 -24.70
CA ILE A 65 -6.69 13.16 -23.46
C ILE A 65 -7.59 12.45 -22.44
N ALA A 66 -8.73 11.90 -22.87
CA ALA A 66 -9.61 11.13 -22.01
C ALA A 66 -8.93 9.86 -21.45
N SER A 67 -8.14 9.16 -22.26
CA SER A 67 -7.39 7.97 -21.81
C SER A 67 -6.31 8.31 -20.78
N ILE A 68 -5.61 9.43 -20.95
CA ILE A 68 -4.60 9.91 -20.01
C ILE A 68 -5.27 10.35 -18.71
N ALA A 69 -6.38 11.09 -18.80
CA ALA A 69 -7.15 11.51 -17.63
C ALA A 69 -7.70 10.30 -16.84
N PHE A 70 -8.20 9.28 -17.54
CA PHE A 70 -8.65 8.03 -16.92
C PHE A 70 -7.49 7.28 -16.24
N ALA A 71 -6.34 7.17 -16.91
CA ALA A 71 -5.16 6.52 -16.35
C ALA A 71 -4.65 7.23 -15.09
N ILE A 72 -4.60 8.57 -15.10
CA ILE A 72 -4.24 9.39 -13.92
C ILE A 72 -5.29 9.20 -12.81
N GLY A 73 -6.58 9.20 -13.15
CA GLY A 73 -7.67 8.97 -12.20
C GLY A 73 -7.56 7.61 -11.50
N CYS A 74 -7.32 6.53 -12.26
CA CYS A 74 -7.07 5.21 -11.68
C CYS A 74 -5.83 5.21 -10.77
N LEU A 75 -4.73 5.83 -11.20
CA LEU A 75 -3.51 5.94 -10.39
C LEU A 75 -3.78 6.65 -9.06
N VAL A 76 -4.51 7.77 -9.08
CA VAL A 76 -4.86 8.54 -7.88
C VAL A 76 -5.79 7.76 -6.96
N CYS A 77 -6.86 7.16 -7.47
CA CYS A 77 -7.77 6.33 -6.68
C CYS A 77 -7.05 5.16 -6.01
N MET A 78 -6.11 4.54 -6.71
CA MET A 78 -5.35 3.41 -6.18
C MET A 78 -4.27 3.85 -5.18
N MET A 79 -3.60 4.98 -5.40
CA MET A 79 -2.67 5.57 -4.42
C MET A 79 -3.38 5.99 -3.12
N LEU A 80 -4.65 6.39 -3.19
CA LEU A 80 -5.47 6.70 -2.01
C LEU A 80 -6.04 5.43 -1.34
N GLY A 81 -6.28 4.38 -2.11
CA GLY A 81 -6.81 3.11 -1.60
C GLY A 81 -5.85 2.37 -0.67
N ALA A 82 -4.55 2.33 -0.99
CA ALA A 82 -3.57 1.60 -0.19
C ALA A 82 -3.41 2.15 1.26
N PRO A 83 -3.32 3.49 1.49
CA PRO A 83 -3.32 4.06 2.84
C PRO A 83 -4.63 3.82 3.60
N LEU A 84 -5.79 3.86 2.94
CA LEU A 84 -7.06 3.62 3.60
C LEU A 84 -7.15 2.18 4.13
N MET A 85 -6.63 1.22 3.37
CA MET A 85 -6.56 -0.18 3.78
C MET A 85 -5.50 -0.45 4.85
N SER A 86 -4.48 0.42 5.02
CA SER A 86 -3.43 0.24 6.04
C SER A 86 -3.82 0.79 7.42
N THR A 87 -4.93 1.52 7.53
CA THR A 87 -5.38 2.12 8.81
C THR A 87 -5.62 1.08 9.91
N GLY A 88 -6.11 -0.12 9.55
CA GLY A 88 -6.28 -1.23 10.50
C GLY A 88 -4.97 -1.87 10.96
N LEU A 89 -3.95 -1.90 10.10
CA LEU A 89 -2.67 -2.57 10.37
C LEU A 89 -1.94 -1.94 11.55
N LYS A 90 -1.97 -0.61 11.66
CA LYS A 90 -1.36 0.10 12.79
C LYS A 90 -1.98 -0.33 14.12
N GLY A 91 -3.30 -0.41 14.19
CA GLY A 91 -4.00 -0.85 15.40
C GLY A 91 -3.64 -2.29 15.79
N HIS A 92 -3.51 -3.19 14.82
CA HIS A 92 -3.08 -4.57 15.07
C HIS A 92 -1.64 -4.66 15.59
N ILE A 93 -0.72 -3.85 15.06
CA ILE A 93 0.68 -3.79 15.50
C ILE A 93 0.78 -3.18 16.90
N ASP A 94 0.10 -2.05 17.14
CA ASP A 94 0.09 -1.40 18.45
C ASP A 94 -0.47 -2.35 19.52
N TRP A 95 -1.58 -3.05 19.22
CA TRP A 95 -2.12 -4.09 20.10
C TRP A 95 -1.12 -5.22 20.35
N LEU A 96 -0.43 -5.71 19.31
CA LEU A 96 0.55 -6.78 19.44
C LEU A 96 1.74 -6.38 20.34
N VAL A 97 2.20 -5.13 20.22
CA VAL A 97 3.28 -4.58 21.07
C VAL A 97 2.81 -4.46 22.52
N THR A 98 1.67 -3.85 22.77
CA THR A 98 1.09 -3.70 24.12
C THR A 98 0.81 -5.07 24.76
N SER A 99 0.28 -6.02 24.00
CA SER A 99 0.06 -7.41 24.43
C SER A 99 1.39 -8.12 24.74
N GLY A 100 2.42 -7.87 23.93
CA GLY A 100 3.78 -8.33 24.18
C GLY A 100 4.37 -7.80 25.49
N ASN A 101 4.18 -6.49 25.75
CA ASN A 101 4.61 -5.85 27.00
C ASN A 101 3.87 -6.45 28.21
N ARG A 102 2.55 -6.60 28.14
CA ARG A 102 1.76 -7.27 29.19
C ARG A 102 2.31 -8.65 29.52
N ARG A 103 2.62 -9.46 28.50
CA ARG A 103 3.21 -10.79 28.68
C ARG A 103 4.60 -10.72 29.33
N TYR A 104 5.44 -9.78 28.90
CA TYR A 104 6.77 -9.58 29.46
C TYR A 104 6.68 -9.21 30.94
N GLU A 105 5.76 -8.32 31.34
CA GLU A 105 5.59 -7.95 32.73
C GLU A 105 5.01 -9.07 33.61
N MET A 106 4.12 -9.90 33.07
CA MET A 106 3.67 -11.11 33.77
C MET A 106 4.82 -12.11 33.98
N GLN A 107 5.69 -12.27 32.98
CA GLN A 107 6.89 -13.11 33.09
C GLN A 107 7.91 -12.54 34.07
N SER A 108 8.13 -11.22 34.04
CA SER A 108 9.04 -10.54 34.97
C SER A 108 8.54 -10.73 36.41
N TRP A 109 7.23 -10.58 36.64
CA TRP A 109 6.63 -10.86 37.94
C TRP A 109 6.86 -12.30 38.41
N LEU A 110 6.68 -13.31 37.54
CA LEU A 110 6.92 -14.71 37.89
C LEU A 110 8.36 -14.94 38.36
N VAL A 111 9.33 -14.37 37.66
CA VAL A 111 10.76 -14.50 38.01
C VAL A 111 11.06 -13.78 39.33
N PHE A 112 10.68 -12.50 39.46
CA PHE A 112 10.95 -11.73 40.68
C PHE A 112 10.22 -12.26 41.90
N SER A 113 9.02 -12.80 41.73
CA SER A 113 8.25 -13.37 42.85
C SER A 113 8.86 -14.70 43.31
N GLN A 114 9.42 -15.50 42.40
CA GLN A 114 10.14 -16.72 42.74
C GLN A 114 11.38 -16.43 43.62
N GLU A 115 12.11 -15.35 43.33
CA GLU A 115 13.25 -14.91 44.16
C GLU A 115 12.83 -14.63 45.62
N ALA A 116 11.58 -14.21 45.87
CA ALA A 116 11.11 -13.98 47.24
C ALA A 116 11.03 -15.25 48.10
N PHE A 117 10.85 -16.42 47.48
CA PHE A 117 10.66 -17.69 48.20
C PHE A 117 11.88 -18.61 48.11
N PHE A 118 12.68 -18.51 47.04
CA PHE A 118 13.75 -19.48 46.77
C PHE A 118 15.16 -18.87 46.69
N ALA A 119 15.31 -17.55 46.77
CA ALA A 119 16.64 -16.94 46.73
C ALA A 119 17.41 -17.12 48.04
N ASP A 120 18.74 -17.16 47.93
CA ASP A 120 19.68 -17.14 49.06
C ASP A 120 19.70 -15.80 49.83
N GLY A 121 18.79 -14.88 49.50
CA GLY A 121 18.71 -13.58 50.15
C GLY A 121 19.60 -12.49 49.58
N SER A 122 20.11 -12.65 48.36
CA SER A 122 20.98 -11.67 47.71
C SER A 122 20.30 -10.31 47.50
N ILE A 123 18.97 -10.26 47.48
CA ILE A 123 18.16 -9.06 47.24
C ILE A 123 17.43 -8.64 48.51
N ALA A 124 17.58 -7.37 48.90
CA ALA A 124 16.85 -6.81 50.03
C ALA A 124 15.32 -6.85 49.80
N SER A 125 14.58 -7.35 50.79
CA SER A 125 13.13 -7.54 50.75
C SER A 125 12.35 -6.27 50.37
N SER A 126 12.79 -5.10 50.81
CA SER A 126 12.19 -3.80 50.45
C SER A 126 12.30 -3.47 48.95
N ARG A 127 13.43 -3.79 48.30
CA ARG A 127 13.60 -3.60 46.85
C ARG A 127 12.75 -4.59 46.07
N MET A 128 12.70 -5.84 46.54
CA MET A 128 11.90 -6.89 45.92
C MET A 128 10.42 -6.53 45.95
N LEU A 129 9.88 -6.14 47.11
CA LEU A 129 8.49 -5.72 47.25
C LEU A 129 8.16 -4.49 46.38
N LYS A 130 9.07 -3.51 46.31
CA LYS A 130 8.91 -2.35 45.43
C LYS A 130 8.86 -2.75 43.96
N SER A 131 9.73 -3.67 43.52
CA SER A 131 9.75 -4.17 42.16
C SER A 131 8.47 -4.93 41.82
N LEU A 132 8.03 -5.84 42.71
CA LEU A 132 6.82 -6.61 42.50
C LEU A 132 5.59 -5.71 42.37
N ARG A 133 5.44 -4.72 43.26
CA ARG A 133 4.35 -3.74 43.17
C ARG A 133 4.43 -2.87 41.91
N GLY A 134 5.64 -2.55 41.46
CA GLY A 134 5.87 -1.86 40.18
C GLY A 134 5.32 -2.69 39.01
N ASN A 135 5.76 -3.94 38.90
CA ASN A 135 5.33 -4.84 37.82
C ASN A 135 3.82 -5.06 37.82
N VAL A 136 3.18 -5.19 38.99
CA VAL A 136 1.71 -5.33 39.08
C VAL A 136 0.99 -4.11 38.54
N ARG A 137 1.48 -2.91 38.88
CA ARG A 137 0.94 -1.66 38.36
C ARG A 137 1.11 -1.62 36.84
N ASP A 138 2.27 -2.00 36.33
CA ASP A 138 2.56 -1.99 34.90
C ASP A 138 1.71 -3.02 34.13
N ILE A 139 1.49 -4.22 34.69
CA ILE A 139 0.54 -5.21 34.16
C ILE A 139 -0.86 -4.60 34.06
N GLY A 140 -1.34 -3.94 35.11
CA GLY A 140 -2.65 -3.29 35.13
C GLY A 140 -2.78 -2.17 34.10
N LEU A 141 -1.76 -1.32 33.96
CA LEU A 141 -1.74 -0.25 32.96
C LEU A 141 -1.73 -0.79 31.52
N GLU A 142 -0.95 -1.82 31.23
CA GLU A 142 -0.94 -2.43 29.89
C GLU A 142 -2.27 -3.16 29.62
N HIS A 143 -2.89 -3.77 30.63
CA HIS A 143 -4.21 -4.38 30.52
C HIS A 143 -5.30 -3.34 30.19
N GLU A 144 -5.35 -2.22 30.91
CA GLU A 144 -6.29 -1.11 30.63
C GLU A 144 -6.08 -0.52 29.22
N LYS A 145 -4.83 -0.35 28.78
CA LYS A 145 -4.52 0.06 27.41
C LYS A 145 -5.05 -0.94 26.38
N LEU A 146 -4.94 -2.23 26.64
CA LEU A 146 -5.46 -3.24 25.73
C LEU A 146 -6.97 -3.16 25.65
N GLU A 147 -7.70 -3.02 26.76
CA GLU A 147 -9.16 -2.86 26.72
C GLU A 147 -9.61 -1.68 25.84
N THR A 148 -8.89 -0.55 25.88
CA THR A 148 -9.21 0.62 25.06
C THR A 148 -8.87 0.47 23.57
N ILE A 149 -7.79 -0.24 23.22
CA ILE A 149 -7.31 -0.40 21.82
C ILE A 149 -7.99 -1.60 21.11
N SER A 150 -8.52 -2.56 21.86
CA SER A 150 -8.78 -3.93 21.39
C SER A 150 -10.13 -4.20 20.73
N ALA A 151 -11.03 -3.22 20.61
CA ALA A 151 -12.39 -3.47 20.10
C ALA A 151 -12.38 -4.25 18.77
N THR A 152 -11.44 -3.96 17.87
CA THR A 152 -11.30 -4.64 16.58
C THR A 152 -10.74 -6.06 16.71
N ILE A 153 -9.73 -6.28 17.57
CA ILE A 153 -9.10 -7.60 17.80
C ILE A 153 -10.10 -8.55 18.47
N TYR A 154 -10.91 -8.04 19.39
CA TYR A 154 -11.95 -8.81 20.07
C TYR A 154 -13.05 -9.27 19.13
N LEU A 155 -13.37 -8.48 18.09
CA LEU A 155 -14.29 -8.89 17.03
C LEU A 155 -13.67 -9.93 16.09
N LEU A 156 -12.36 -9.86 15.85
CA LEU A 156 -11.64 -10.82 15.00
C LEU A 156 -11.47 -12.19 15.67
N PHE A 157 -11.20 -12.22 16.98
CA PHE A 157 -10.90 -13.45 17.73
C PHE A 157 -11.71 -13.59 19.03
N PRO A 158 -13.05 -13.52 18.99
CA PRO A 158 -13.87 -13.46 20.20
C PRO A 158 -13.77 -14.75 21.04
N ASN A 159 -13.53 -15.90 20.40
CA ASN A 159 -13.35 -17.18 21.09
C ASN A 159 -12.08 -17.25 21.94
N SER A 160 -11.08 -16.43 21.62
CA SER A 160 -9.80 -16.44 22.33
C SER A 160 -9.70 -15.35 23.39
N THR A 161 -10.48 -14.26 23.25
CA THR A 161 -10.42 -13.08 24.12
C THR A 161 -11.64 -12.93 25.03
N ILE A 162 -12.85 -12.89 24.46
CA ILE A 162 -14.09 -12.56 25.19
C ILE A 162 -14.78 -13.79 25.74
N TYR A 163 -14.93 -14.84 24.93
CA TYR A 163 -15.76 -15.97 25.33
C TYR A 163 -15.05 -16.88 26.35
N PRO A 164 -15.81 -17.41 27.32
CA PRO A 164 -15.28 -18.40 28.23
C PRO A 164 -14.87 -19.65 27.46
N ARG A 165 -13.74 -20.25 27.84
CA ARG A 165 -13.22 -21.46 27.19
C ARG A 165 -13.84 -22.70 27.82
N ASN A 166 -14.03 -23.74 27.01
CA ASN A 166 -14.43 -25.04 27.51
C ASN A 166 -13.21 -25.86 27.94
N CYS A 167 -12.81 -25.73 29.22
CA CYS A 167 -11.70 -26.48 29.82
C CYS A 167 -12.12 -27.84 30.42
N THR A 168 -13.25 -28.42 30.00
CA THR A 168 -13.69 -29.75 30.47
C THR A 168 -12.69 -30.86 30.09
N LEU A 169 -12.05 -30.73 28.92
CA LEU A 169 -11.00 -31.63 28.46
C LEU A 169 -9.63 -31.05 28.79
N ALA A 170 -8.73 -31.88 29.35
CA ALA A 170 -7.36 -31.48 29.69
C ALA A 170 -6.56 -30.97 28.47
N ALA A 171 -6.87 -31.48 27.28
CA ALA A 171 -6.22 -31.07 26.03
C ALA A 171 -6.61 -29.63 25.60
N SER A 172 -7.77 -29.12 26.03
CA SER A 172 -8.25 -27.78 25.65
C SER A 172 -7.56 -26.67 26.43
N CYS A 173 -7.11 -26.95 27.66
CA CYS A 173 -6.46 -25.98 28.55
C CYS A 173 -5.25 -26.65 29.23
N PRO A 174 -4.14 -26.87 28.50
CA PRO A 174 -3.01 -27.64 29.00
C PRO A 174 -2.22 -26.91 30.11
N ALA A 175 -2.23 -25.58 30.14
CA ALA A 175 -1.67 -24.79 31.25
C ALA A 175 -2.55 -24.81 32.51
N ALA A 176 -3.83 -25.15 32.39
CA ALA A 176 -4.75 -25.26 33.51
C ALA A 176 -4.58 -26.63 34.22
N SER A 177 -3.47 -26.80 34.93
CA SER A 177 -3.26 -27.94 35.81
C SER A 177 -4.05 -27.74 37.10
N ASP A 178 -4.89 -28.70 37.51
CA ASP A 178 -5.58 -28.63 38.80
C ASP A 178 -4.55 -28.69 39.94
N ILE A 179 -4.53 -27.65 40.78
CA ILE A 179 -3.73 -27.57 42.00
C ILE A 179 -4.70 -27.41 43.17
N PRO A 180 -5.32 -28.51 43.64
CA PRO A 180 -6.40 -28.47 44.62
C PRO A 180 -5.95 -27.85 45.96
N ASP A 181 -4.68 -28.00 46.32
CA ASP A 181 -4.10 -27.46 47.56
C ASP A 181 -4.11 -25.93 47.65
N VAL A 182 -4.19 -25.24 46.51
CA VAL A 182 -4.27 -23.77 46.42
C VAL A 182 -5.57 -23.28 45.79
N GLY A 183 -6.51 -24.18 45.50
CA GLY A 183 -7.83 -23.84 44.95
C GLY A 183 -7.84 -23.48 43.47
N PHE A 184 -6.73 -23.64 42.74
CA PHE A 184 -6.71 -23.46 41.29
C PHE A 184 -7.30 -24.70 40.63
N THR A 185 -8.41 -24.53 39.94
CA THR A 185 -9.16 -25.60 39.27
C THR A 185 -9.37 -25.25 37.80
N ARG A 186 -9.55 -26.24 36.94
CA ARG A 186 -9.89 -26.03 35.52
C ARG A 186 -11.14 -25.20 35.30
N ALA A 187 -12.07 -25.18 36.27
CA ALA A 187 -13.24 -24.32 36.23
C ALA A 187 -12.85 -22.83 36.22
N LEU A 188 -11.82 -22.43 36.96
CA LEU A 188 -11.32 -21.05 36.95
C LEU A 188 -10.68 -20.68 35.60
N ALA A 189 -10.01 -21.62 34.94
CA ALA A 189 -9.41 -21.40 33.62
C ALA A 189 -10.44 -21.23 32.47
N THR A 190 -11.73 -21.46 32.75
CA THR A 190 -12.83 -21.21 31.79
C THR A 190 -13.16 -19.74 31.61
N MET A 191 -12.65 -18.85 32.47
CA MET A 191 -12.94 -17.41 32.40
C MET A 191 -12.47 -16.78 31.08
N SER A 192 -13.01 -15.60 30.75
CA SER A 192 -12.50 -14.80 29.62
C SER A 192 -11.06 -14.36 29.88
N LEU A 193 -10.31 -14.03 28.83
CA LEU A 193 -8.89 -13.65 28.98
C LEU A 193 -8.76 -12.41 29.87
N GLU A 194 -9.65 -11.43 29.68
CA GLU A 194 -9.58 -10.19 30.44
C GLU A 194 -9.99 -10.40 31.89
N ALA A 195 -11.04 -11.18 32.17
CA ALA A 195 -11.42 -11.48 33.55
C ALA A 195 -10.35 -12.28 34.31
N GLU A 196 -9.61 -13.15 33.61
CA GLU A 196 -8.49 -13.89 34.18
C GLU A 196 -7.25 -13.00 34.42
N ALA A 197 -7.00 -12.02 33.54
CA ALA A 197 -5.95 -11.02 33.73
C ALA A 197 -6.25 -10.05 34.89
N ASP A 198 -7.51 -9.65 35.07
CA ASP A 198 -7.98 -8.90 36.23
C ASP A 198 -7.81 -9.69 37.53
N LEU A 199 -8.23 -10.96 37.50
CA LEU A 199 -8.05 -11.88 38.62
C LEU A 199 -6.57 -12.00 38.99
N LEU A 200 -5.69 -12.14 38.01
CA LEU A 200 -4.25 -12.17 38.24
C LEU A 200 -3.78 -10.91 38.96
N THR A 201 -4.13 -9.72 38.44
CA THR A 201 -3.72 -8.44 39.04
C THR A 201 -4.17 -8.32 40.50
N SER A 202 -5.41 -8.76 40.80
CA SER A 202 -5.92 -8.80 42.17
C SER A 202 -5.15 -9.77 43.08
N VAL A 203 -4.92 -11.00 42.60
CA VAL A 203 -4.17 -12.03 43.33
C VAL A 203 -2.75 -11.59 43.64
N VAL A 204 -2.09 -10.96 42.67
CA VAL A 204 -0.71 -10.52 42.86
C VAL A 204 -0.62 -9.36 43.85
N ASN A 205 -1.59 -8.43 43.84
CA ASN A 205 -1.66 -7.38 44.87
C ASN A 205 -1.80 -7.99 46.28
N ILE A 206 -2.71 -8.96 46.44
CA ILE A 206 -2.89 -9.67 47.71
C ILE A 206 -1.59 -10.39 48.12
N ASN A 207 -0.90 -11.02 47.17
CA ASN A 207 0.39 -11.66 47.42
C ASN A 207 1.44 -10.66 47.92
N CYS A 208 1.55 -9.49 47.28
CA CYS A 208 2.47 -8.44 47.69
C CYS A 208 2.18 -7.96 49.12
N ASP A 209 0.91 -7.85 49.51
CA ASP A 209 0.54 -7.45 50.88
C ASP A 209 0.86 -8.54 51.90
N HIS A 210 0.66 -9.82 51.57
CA HIS A 210 1.11 -10.93 52.40
C HIS A 210 2.63 -10.97 52.56
N LEU A 211 3.38 -10.73 51.48
CA LEU A 211 4.85 -10.61 51.53
C LEU A 211 5.28 -9.42 52.40
N ALA A 212 4.62 -8.27 52.29
CA ALA A 212 4.92 -7.09 53.09
C ALA A 212 4.75 -7.37 54.60
N LEU A 213 3.65 -8.01 54.98
CA LEU A 213 3.41 -8.43 56.38
C LEU A 213 4.49 -9.41 56.85
N GLN A 214 4.84 -10.39 56.02
CA GLN A 214 5.86 -11.37 56.38
C GLN A 214 7.24 -10.75 56.54
N PHE A 215 7.66 -9.88 55.62
CA PHE A 215 8.92 -9.15 55.75
C PHE A 215 8.96 -8.25 56.98
N SER A 216 7.83 -7.64 57.36
CA SER A 216 7.75 -6.83 58.59
C SER A 216 7.86 -7.66 59.88
N SER A 217 7.44 -8.93 59.85
CA SER A 217 7.46 -9.82 61.00
C SER A 217 8.83 -10.45 61.28
N GLN A 218 9.75 -10.44 60.30
CA GLN A 218 11.07 -11.07 60.38
C GLN A 218 12.19 -10.14 60.92
N GLY A 219 11.85 -8.94 61.42
CA GLY A 219 12.83 -7.95 61.90
C GLY A 219 13.20 -6.92 60.82
N PRO A 220 14.24 -6.07 61.04
CA PRO A 220 14.53 -4.94 60.17
C PRO A 220 14.72 -5.37 58.70
N ALA A 221 14.33 -4.48 57.77
CA ALA A 221 14.20 -4.66 56.32
C ALA A 221 15.48 -5.08 55.54
N THR A 222 16.51 -5.51 56.26
CA THR A 222 17.76 -6.13 55.79
C THR A 222 17.76 -7.65 55.95
N SER A 223 16.68 -8.26 56.47
CA SER A 223 16.51 -9.72 56.46
C SER A 223 16.62 -10.24 55.02
N THR A 224 17.62 -11.09 54.80
CA THR A 224 17.89 -11.81 53.56
C THR A 224 17.33 -13.24 53.64
N SER A 225 16.61 -13.61 54.69
CA SER A 225 16.11 -14.97 54.82
C SER A 225 14.96 -15.22 53.83
N PRO A 226 14.94 -16.35 53.11
CA PRO A 226 13.83 -16.70 52.23
C PRO A 226 12.51 -16.83 53.00
N VAL A 227 11.42 -16.51 52.31
CA VAL A 227 10.05 -16.60 52.83
C VAL A 227 9.66 -18.08 52.96
N ASP A 228 9.24 -18.49 54.16
CA ASP A 228 8.86 -19.89 54.40
C ASP A 228 7.70 -20.33 53.49
N THR A 229 7.85 -21.52 52.91
CA THR A 229 6.88 -22.17 52.00
C THR A 229 5.58 -22.58 52.69
N SER A 230 5.54 -22.60 54.03
CA SER A 230 4.31 -22.91 54.78
C SER A 230 3.32 -21.72 54.86
N THR A 231 3.72 -20.52 54.45
CA THR A 231 2.93 -19.30 54.72
C THR A 231 1.80 -19.07 53.72
N ARG A 232 0.84 -18.21 54.12
CA ARG A 232 -0.25 -17.74 53.25
C ARG A 232 0.32 -17.05 52.00
N ALA A 233 1.43 -16.33 52.12
CA ALA A 233 2.10 -15.70 50.98
C ALA A 233 2.51 -16.72 49.91
N TYR A 234 3.07 -17.87 50.33
CA TYR A 234 3.46 -18.92 49.39
C TYR A 234 2.27 -19.55 48.67
N LYS A 235 1.17 -19.82 49.38
CA LYS A 235 -0.06 -20.37 48.76
C LYS A 235 -0.68 -19.40 47.76
N THR A 236 -0.74 -18.10 48.09
CA THR A 236 -1.24 -17.07 47.16
C THR A 236 -0.30 -16.91 45.96
N TRP A 237 1.02 -17.02 46.16
CA TRP A 237 1.99 -16.99 45.07
C TRP A 237 1.81 -18.18 44.12
N LEU A 238 1.68 -19.40 44.64
CA LEU A 238 1.40 -20.60 43.84
C LEU A 238 0.13 -20.45 43.01
N TYR A 239 -0.93 -19.91 43.62
CA TYR A 239 -2.18 -19.61 42.91
C TYR A 239 -1.96 -18.58 41.79
N GLY A 240 -1.33 -17.44 42.10
CA GLY A 240 -1.01 -16.41 41.11
C GLY A 240 -0.09 -16.89 39.99
N ARG A 241 0.85 -17.79 40.31
CA ARG A 241 1.72 -18.42 39.31
C ARG A 241 0.93 -19.28 38.33
N ALA A 242 0.00 -20.10 38.81
CA ALA A 242 -0.83 -20.94 37.95
C ALA A 242 -1.69 -20.08 37.00
N VAL A 243 -2.34 -19.04 37.54
CA VAL A 243 -3.12 -18.08 36.74
C VAL A 243 -2.24 -17.37 35.71
N ALA A 244 -1.06 -16.86 36.13
CA ALA A 244 -0.14 -16.17 35.22
C ALA A 244 0.34 -17.07 34.08
N GLN A 245 0.63 -18.35 34.35
CA GLN A 245 1.06 -19.29 33.31
C GLN A 245 -0.04 -19.53 32.27
N ASP A 246 -1.30 -19.66 32.70
CA ASP A 246 -2.42 -19.80 31.77
C ASP A 246 -2.63 -18.53 30.93
N VAL A 247 -2.68 -17.35 31.57
CA VAL A 247 -2.81 -16.06 30.87
C VAL A 247 -1.67 -15.85 29.89
N ILE A 248 -0.42 -16.14 30.25
CA ILE A 248 0.75 -16.02 29.35
C ILE A 248 0.58 -16.92 28.13
N GLN A 249 0.14 -18.17 28.31
CA GLN A 249 -0.08 -19.08 27.18
C GLN A 249 -1.17 -18.54 26.27
N ARG A 250 -2.31 -18.11 26.81
CA ARG A 250 -3.42 -17.55 26.03
C ARG A 250 -3.00 -16.32 25.24
N VAL A 251 -2.27 -15.41 25.88
CA VAL A 251 -1.74 -14.21 25.22
C VAL A 251 -0.83 -14.59 24.06
N GLN A 252 -0.02 -15.63 24.19
CA GLN A 252 0.80 -16.14 23.08
C GLN A 252 -0.04 -16.68 21.93
N GLU A 253 -1.11 -17.41 22.22
CA GLU A 253 -2.04 -17.93 21.20
C GLU A 253 -2.72 -16.79 20.44
N VAL A 254 -3.26 -15.78 21.14
CA VAL A 254 -3.87 -14.61 20.49
C VAL A 254 -2.82 -13.82 19.71
N ASN A 255 -1.62 -13.62 20.24
CA ASN A 255 -0.54 -12.94 19.53
C ASN A 255 -0.13 -13.66 18.24
N ALA A 256 -0.12 -15.00 18.24
CA ALA A 256 0.15 -15.78 17.03
C ALA A 256 -0.96 -15.61 15.98
N LEU A 257 -2.24 -15.59 16.41
CA LEU A 257 -3.38 -15.34 15.52
C LEU A 257 -3.35 -13.91 14.93
N THR A 258 -3.10 -12.91 15.77
CA THR A 258 -2.97 -11.51 15.34
C THR A 258 -1.79 -11.33 14.39
N LEU A 259 -0.63 -11.95 14.68
CA LEU A 259 0.54 -11.90 13.79
C LEU A 259 0.25 -12.54 12.43
N ALA A 260 -0.46 -13.67 12.40
CA ALA A 260 -0.90 -14.29 11.14
C ALA A 260 -1.82 -13.37 10.33
N GLN A 261 -2.72 -12.64 11.01
CA GLN A 261 -3.59 -11.66 10.36
C GLN A 261 -2.81 -10.46 9.81
N VAL A 262 -1.87 -9.91 10.59
CA VAL A 262 -0.94 -8.86 10.16
C VAL A 262 -0.16 -9.30 8.92
N HIS A 263 0.38 -10.53 8.91
CA HIS A 263 1.08 -11.06 7.74
C HIS A 263 0.18 -11.16 6.49
N ARG A 264 -1.08 -11.56 6.64
CA ARG A 264 -2.04 -11.60 5.52
C ARG A 264 -2.34 -10.20 4.98
N GLU A 265 -2.57 -9.23 5.86
CA GLU A 265 -2.83 -7.84 5.48
C GLU A 265 -1.62 -7.22 4.77
N VAL A 266 -0.41 -7.44 5.30
CA VAL A 266 0.84 -7.00 4.68
C VAL A 266 1.04 -7.66 3.33
N ALA A 267 0.81 -8.97 3.20
CA ALA A 267 0.91 -9.67 1.92
C ALA A 267 -0.06 -9.12 0.87
N ASN A 268 -1.31 -8.82 1.27
CA ASN A 268 -2.30 -8.20 0.40
C ASN A 268 -1.86 -6.79 -0.04
N LEU A 269 -1.36 -5.98 0.90
CA LEU A 269 -0.85 -4.64 0.60
C LEU A 269 0.34 -4.70 -0.37
N ILE A 270 1.30 -5.61 -0.14
CA ILE A 270 2.44 -5.82 -1.04
C ILE A 270 1.95 -6.25 -2.42
N SER A 271 1.01 -7.20 -2.50
CA SER A 271 0.45 -7.65 -3.78
C SER A 271 -0.25 -6.51 -4.52
N MET A 272 -0.99 -5.65 -3.82
CA MET A 272 -1.59 -4.46 -4.42
C MET A 272 -0.52 -3.49 -4.92
N CYS A 273 0.52 -3.20 -4.13
CA CYS A 273 1.62 -2.33 -4.54
C CYS A 273 2.38 -2.86 -5.77
N VAL A 274 2.65 -4.16 -5.83
CA VAL A 274 3.28 -4.79 -7.00
C VAL A 274 2.35 -4.71 -8.22
N GLY A 275 1.07 -5.02 -8.06
CA GLY A 275 0.07 -4.88 -9.12
C GLY A 275 -0.01 -3.44 -9.64
N MET A 276 0.05 -2.47 -8.74
CA MET A 276 0.11 -1.04 -9.07
C MET A 276 1.34 -0.67 -9.87
N PHE A 277 2.50 -1.16 -9.46
CA PHE A 277 3.75 -0.91 -10.17
C PHE A 277 3.71 -1.45 -11.61
N VAL A 278 3.25 -2.69 -11.79
CA VAL A 278 3.11 -3.31 -13.12
C VAL A 278 2.10 -2.57 -13.99
N LEU A 279 0.94 -2.21 -13.43
CA LEU A 279 -0.09 -1.45 -14.16
C LEU A 279 0.42 -0.06 -14.56
N THR A 280 1.18 0.60 -13.70
CA THR A 280 1.82 1.89 -14.00
C THR A 280 2.82 1.75 -15.15
N LEU A 281 3.67 0.73 -15.15
CA LEU A 281 4.60 0.47 -16.25
C LEU A 281 3.87 0.20 -17.58
N ALA A 282 2.77 -0.56 -17.55
CA ALA A 282 1.96 -0.83 -18.73
C ALA A 282 1.33 0.46 -19.31
N VAL A 283 0.81 1.33 -18.44
CA VAL A 283 0.28 2.64 -18.84
C VAL A 283 1.37 3.52 -19.46
N PHE A 284 2.55 3.61 -18.82
CA PHE A 284 3.67 4.37 -19.40
C PHE A 284 4.13 3.80 -20.75
N GLY A 285 4.19 2.48 -20.88
CA GLY A 285 4.49 1.81 -22.15
C GLY A 285 3.47 2.12 -23.24
N ALA A 286 2.17 2.09 -22.92
CA ALA A 286 1.10 2.43 -23.85
C ALA A 286 1.14 3.90 -24.28
N VAL A 287 1.32 4.82 -23.34
CA VAL A 287 1.46 6.27 -23.63
C VAL A 287 2.70 6.53 -24.48
N GLY A 288 3.84 5.89 -24.15
CA GLY A 288 5.08 5.98 -24.93
C GLY A 288 4.92 5.48 -26.36
N TYR A 289 4.22 4.35 -26.55
CA TYR A 289 3.92 3.80 -27.88
C TYR A 289 3.04 4.73 -28.71
N VAL A 290 1.99 5.30 -28.09
CA VAL A 290 1.10 6.26 -28.76
C VAL A 290 1.88 7.53 -29.14
N PHE A 291 2.72 8.05 -28.25
CA PHE A 291 3.59 9.19 -28.52
C PHE A 291 4.55 8.91 -29.69
N TYR A 292 5.18 7.73 -29.69
CA TYR A 292 6.04 7.31 -30.79
C TYR A 292 5.30 7.30 -32.13
N LYS A 293 4.11 6.70 -32.20
CA LYS A 293 3.32 6.65 -33.44
C LYS A 293 2.84 8.02 -33.91
N VAL A 294 2.41 8.89 -32.99
CA VAL A 294 1.77 10.17 -33.34
C VAL A 294 2.80 11.28 -33.62
N ALA A 295 3.83 11.38 -32.78
CA ALA A 295 4.83 12.46 -32.85
C ALA A 295 6.11 12.01 -33.56
N VAL A 296 6.75 10.94 -33.10
CA VAL A 296 8.09 10.56 -33.57
C VAL A 296 8.05 9.99 -34.99
N LYS A 297 7.17 9.01 -35.28
CA LYS A 297 7.04 8.44 -36.63
C LYS A 297 6.63 9.51 -37.64
N ARG A 298 5.75 10.42 -37.25
CA ARG A 298 5.34 11.54 -38.10
C ARG A 298 6.48 12.51 -38.38
N MET A 299 7.32 12.79 -37.38
CA MET A 299 8.52 13.60 -37.59
C MET A 299 9.53 12.87 -38.46
N LEU A 300 9.82 11.59 -38.22
CA LEU A 300 10.73 10.78 -39.04
C LEU A 300 10.31 10.75 -40.51
N ASN A 301 9.04 10.44 -40.81
CA ASN A 301 8.55 10.43 -42.20
C ASN A 301 8.65 11.83 -42.85
N ARG A 302 8.44 12.90 -42.08
CA ARG A 302 8.62 14.27 -42.59
C ARG A 302 10.08 14.63 -42.79
N THR A 303 10.97 14.17 -41.92
CA THR A 303 12.42 14.38 -42.03
C THR A 303 12.98 13.62 -43.24
N GLU A 304 12.56 12.38 -43.46
CA GLU A 304 12.93 11.60 -44.66
C GLU A 304 12.46 12.29 -45.95
N ALA A 305 11.25 12.85 -45.97
CA ALA A 305 10.76 13.62 -47.10
C ALA A 305 11.58 14.91 -47.34
N ILE A 306 11.97 15.63 -46.28
CA ILE A 306 12.80 16.83 -46.38
C ILE A 306 14.22 16.50 -46.86
N ILE A 307 14.82 15.42 -46.34
CA ILE A 307 16.14 14.94 -46.78
C ILE A 307 16.08 14.47 -48.24
N GLY A 308 15.03 13.76 -48.65
CA GLY A 308 14.80 13.35 -50.02
C GLY A 308 14.62 14.54 -50.97
N LEU A 309 13.87 15.56 -50.56
CA LEU A 309 13.70 16.80 -51.32
C LEU A 309 15.03 17.55 -51.48
N MET A 310 15.86 17.60 -50.44
CA MET A 310 17.22 18.18 -50.50
C MET A 310 18.14 17.46 -51.48
N PHE A 311 17.99 16.14 -51.64
CA PHE A 311 18.77 15.35 -52.60
C PHE A 311 18.28 15.47 -54.04
N LEU A 312 16.98 15.73 -54.25
CA LEU A 312 16.38 15.88 -55.58
C LEU A 312 16.57 17.27 -56.18
N ILE A 313 16.67 18.32 -55.36
CA ILE A 313 17.00 19.66 -55.85
C ILE A 313 18.51 19.70 -56.15
N GLY A 314 18.87 19.58 -57.42
CA GLY A 314 20.25 19.73 -57.88
C GLY A 314 20.85 21.04 -57.37
N SER A 315 22.10 21.01 -56.90
CA SER A 315 22.81 22.14 -56.27
C SER A 315 22.83 23.44 -57.10
N GLU A 316 22.52 23.33 -58.39
CA GLU A 316 22.47 24.43 -59.33
C GLU A 316 21.22 25.33 -59.18
N HIS A 317 20.10 24.81 -58.64
CA HIS A 317 18.83 25.54 -58.52
C HIS A 317 18.63 26.23 -57.16
N MET A 318 19.43 25.90 -56.14
CA MET A 318 19.32 26.55 -54.81
C MET A 318 19.81 28.00 -54.81
N ARG A 319 20.52 28.43 -55.85
CA ARG A 319 21.10 29.78 -55.93
C ARG A 319 20.10 30.84 -56.41
N ASP A 320 19.03 30.42 -57.08
CA ASP A 320 18.06 31.32 -57.71
C ASP A 320 16.81 31.61 -56.86
N VAL A 321 16.59 30.88 -55.76
CA VAL A 321 15.43 31.08 -54.88
C VAL A 321 15.84 31.06 -53.39
N PRO A 322 16.15 32.22 -52.78
CA PRO A 322 16.67 32.31 -51.41
C PRO A 322 15.67 31.89 -50.32
N GLU A 323 14.38 31.79 -50.65
CA GLU A 323 13.32 31.36 -49.74
C GLU A 323 13.42 29.86 -49.40
N VAL A 324 13.90 29.04 -50.35
CA VAL A 324 14.10 27.60 -50.15
C VAL A 324 15.27 27.36 -49.18
N GLY A 325 16.32 28.19 -49.23
CA GLY A 325 17.43 28.14 -48.28
C GLY A 325 17.01 28.45 -46.84
N LYS A 326 16.11 29.42 -46.64
CA LYS A 326 15.53 29.72 -45.31
C LYS A 326 14.61 28.61 -44.79
N LEU A 327 13.87 27.95 -45.68
CA LEU A 327 13.03 26.80 -45.33
C LEU A 327 13.87 25.61 -44.83
N ILE A 328 15.02 25.42 -45.46
CA ILE A 328 16.05 24.43 -45.11
C ILE A 328 16.72 24.79 -43.76
N GLU A 329 17.17 26.03 -43.56
CA GLU A 329 17.81 26.47 -42.31
C GLU A 329 16.86 26.42 -41.10
N THR A 330 15.56 26.61 -41.32
CA THR A 330 14.55 26.58 -40.25
C THR A 330 13.94 25.20 -40.00
N GLY A 331 14.37 24.16 -40.74
CA GLY A 331 13.87 22.79 -40.59
C GLY A 331 12.35 22.65 -40.79
N GLY A 332 11.73 23.56 -41.55
CA GLY A 332 10.28 23.58 -41.78
C GLY A 332 9.42 24.03 -40.59
N LEU A 333 10.01 24.62 -39.54
CA LEU A 333 9.26 25.05 -38.35
C LEU A 333 8.30 26.25 -38.61
N MET A 334 8.47 26.97 -39.72
CA MET A 334 7.66 28.15 -40.07
C MET A 334 6.47 27.87 -41.02
N LEU A 335 6.15 26.62 -41.36
CA LEU A 335 4.97 26.27 -42.18
C LEU A 335 3.65 26.34 -41.39
N PHE A 336 3.43 27.41 -40.63
CA PHE A 336 2.09 27.84 -40.24
C PHE A 336 1.66 28.92 -41.25
N MET A 337 0.95 28.48 -42.30
CA MET A 337 0.42 29.37 -43.34
C MET A 337 -0.51 30.41 -42.71
N LYS A 338 -0.15 31.68 -42.90
CA LYS A 338 -1.07 32.82 -42.95
C LYS A 338 -2.03 32.57 -44.13
N SER A 339 -3.18 31.96 -43.87
CA SER A 339 -4.29 31.90 -44.83
C SER A 339 -5.28 33.03 -44.49
N ASP A 340 -5.28 34.04 -45.36
CA ASP A 340 -6.38 34.93 -45.71
C ASP A 340 -7.03 35.78 -44.60
N ASP A 341 -6.50 37.01 -44.43
CA ASP A 341 -7.20 38.15 -43.80
C ASP A 341 -6.74 39.47 -44.48
N GLU A 342 -6.79 39.51 -45.81
CA GLU A 342 -6.50 40.75 -46.58
C GLU A 342 -7.39 40.86 -47.82
N GLU A 343 -8.72 40.82 -47.64
CA GLU A 343 -9.64 41.42 -48.63
C GLU A 343 -11.02 41.76 -48.01
N ALA A 344 -11.08 42.81 -47.18
CA ALA A 344 -12.36 43.44 -46.80
C ALA A 344 -12.22 44.92 -46.37
N THR A 345 -11.54 45.76 -47.14
CA THR A 345 -11.69 47.23 -47.06
C THR A 345 -11.39 47.91 -48.40
N SER A 346 -12.36 47.96 -49.32
CA SER A 346 -12.56 49.09 -50.25
C SER A 346 -13.83 48.91 -51.09
N LYS A 347 -14.96 49.45 -50.61
CA LYS A 347 -15.79 50.44 -51.31
C LYS A 347 -16.94 50.90 -50.41
#